data_AF-A0A267FPB3-F1
#
_entry.id   AF-A0A267FPB3-F1
#
_cell.length_a   1.000
_cell.length_b   1.000
_cell.length_c   1.000
_cell.angle_alpha   90.00
_cell.angle_beta   90.00
_cell.angle_gamma   90.00
#
_symmetry.space_group_name_H-M   'P 1'
#
loop_
_entity.id
_entity.type
_entity.pdbx_description
1 polymer ?
#
loop_
_entity_poly.entity_id
_entity_poly.type
_entity_poly.pdbx_seq_one_letter_code
_entity_poly.pdbx_strand_id
1 'polypeptide(L)'
;MLQKSSPKMKYLAVVILLLTLGLSYASADCIMYDECSRSPTDNPINCRYNGPAKPLNNQKSLSLLRSFCPEIASGSSGDVVTCCSERQIETLSIQMDRAGLLLRRCPACWKNFRSMFCNMACSPNQSLYLQATSFDESVNTVTSVNYNISSNFAHTFFNSCKGVSHGNGKAISAMCGSVSVESCTVKDVFKFLGSPAENPYAPFDIKFSLEDQCFTIDGKMHCPMNESSVQCHLGDRERGVAACSCSDCQAVCPKKPETPNDPKPWQVLGIDGWYIVMAAIYVSFLVVFAAWNIYFFAQTHRKNLNSRVSTSSKDSNTAYSAASSEKVTSTELTYGLTSPSSQAFLTDGSRLSDTEIDCSDRVSGQIEARIEAAFTSWGLLVAKHPVLVIMLSFVVCIALSCGVLFFQVTTDPVELWSSPQSTARQQKAFFDKNFG
;
A
#
# COMPACT_ATOMS: atom_id res chain seq x y z
N MET A 1 37.36 34.57 -96.36
CA MET A 1 36.60 33.49 -95.70
C MET A 1 36.86 33.58 -94.19
N LEU A 2 36.05 34.33 -93.46
CA LEU A 2 36.12 34.40 -91.99
C LEU A 2 34.70 34.21 -91.47
N GLN A 3 34.38 32.97 -91.14
CA GLN A 3 33.05 32.58 -90.69
C GLN A 3 32.91 32.97 -89.22
N LYS A 4 32.06 33.98 -89.01
CA LYS A 4 31.62 34.55 -87.74
C LYS A 4 30.97 33.44 -86.88
N SER A 5 31.73 32.91 -85.92
CA SER A 5 31.23 31.93 -84.95
C SER A 5 30.32 32.64 -83.94
N SER A 6 29.05 32.23 -83.92
CA SER A 6 27.99 32.76 -83.06
C SER A 6 28.27 32.51 -81.57
N PRO A 7 28.12 33.51 -80.68
CA PRO A 7 28.33 33.33 -79.25
C PRO A 7 27.34 32.34 -78.62
N LYS A 8 26.17 32.11 -79.24
CA LYS A 8 25.13 31.18 -78.73
C LYS A 8 25.59 29.72 -78.73
N MET A 9 26.55 29.34 -79.58
CA MET A 9 27.03 27.96 -79.66
C MET A 9 28.03 27.61 -78.55
N LYS A 10 28.75 28.62 -78.01
CA LYS A 10 29.65 28.43 -76.87
C LYS A 10 28.87 28.29 -75.56
N TYR A 11 27.78 29.03 -75.38
CA TYR A 11 26.91 28.89 -74.21
C TYR A 11 26.18 27.56 -74.19
N LEU A 12 25.72 27.05 -75.33
CA LEU A 12 25.06 25.75 -75.41
C LEU A 12 26.01 24.60 -75.06
N ALA A 13 27.26 24.66 -75.52
CA ALA A 13 28.28 23.67 -75.19
C ALA A 13 28.66 23.69 -73.69
N VAL A 14 28.72 24.86 -73.06
CA VAL A 14 29.01 24.99 -71.62
C VAL A 14 27.85 24.51 -70.75
N VAL A 15 26.59 24.77 -71.15
CA VAL A 15 25.40 24.27 -70.45
C VAL A 15 25.26 22.75 -70.59
N ILE A 16 25.57 22.18 -71.76
CA ILE A 16 25.58 20.73 -71.96
C ILE A 16 26.73 20.08 -71.17
N LEU A 17 27.92 20.71 -71.10
CA LEU A 17 29.04 20.21 -70.29
C LEU A 17 28.72 20.24 -68.79
N LEU A 18 28.03 21.28 -68.30
CA LEU A 18 27.55 21.39 -66.91
C LEU A 18 26.39 20.42 -66.59
N LEU A 19 25.56 20.06 -67.57
CA LEU A 19 24.52 19.03 -67.43
C LEU A 19 25.09 17.60 -67.45
N THR A 20 26.20 17.36 -68.17
CA THR A 20 26.90 16.06 -68.17
C THR A 20 27.88 15.91 -67.01
N LEU A 21 28.33 17.01 -66.40
CA LEU A 21 28.95 17.06 -65.07
C LEU A 21 27.85 17.14 -64.00
N GLY A 22 26.80 16.33 -64.15
CA GLY A 22 26.07 15.86 -62.98
C GLY A 22 27.06 15.06 -62.15
N LEU A 23 27.75 15.74 -61.22
CA LEU A 23 28.37 15.08 -60.08
C LEU A 23 27.24 14.28 -59.44
N SER A 24 27.18 12.98 -59.74
CA SER A 24 26.52 12.01 -58.89
C SER A 24 27.22 12.13 -57.56
N TYR A 25 26.73 13.01 -56.69
CA TYR A 25 26.97 12.90 -55.28
C TYR A 25 26.40 11.55 -54.91
N ALA A 26 27.26 10.53 -54.88
CA ALA A 26 26.98 9.28 -54.20
C ALA A 26 26.84 9.66 -52.73
N SER A 27 25.63 10.05 -52.31
CA SER A 27 25.32 10.15 -50.90
C SER A 27 25.44 8.74 -50.36
N ALA A 28 26.47 8.53 -49.54
CA ALA A 28 26.59 7.29 -48.80
C ALA A 28 25.57 7.37 -47.67
N ASP A 29 24.40 6.78 -47.90
CA ASP A 29 23.27 6.84 -46.97
C ASP A 29 23.37 5.73 -45.90
N CYS A 30 24.05 4.62 -46.24
CA CYS A 30 24.35 3.51 -45.33
C CYS A 30 25.82 3.50 -44.89
N ILE A 31 26.05 3.15 -43.61
CA ILE A 31 27.41 2.96 -43.05
C ILE A 31 27.74 1.48 -42.79
N MET A 32 26.72 0.62 -42.76
CA MET A 32 26.82 -0.82 -42.54
C MET A 32 25.87 -1.55 -43.48
N TYR A 33 26.24 -2.76 -43.92
CA TYR A 33 25.36 -3.64 -44.71
C TYR A 33 25.88 -5.08 -44.67
N ASP A 34 25.02 -6.03 -44.35
CA ASP A 34 25.31 -7.46 -44.17
C ASP A 34 26.21 -7.80 -42.97
N GLU A 35 26.39 -9.10 -42.70
CA GLU A 35 27.18 -9.64 -41.59
C GLU A 35 28.50 -10.23 -42.09
N CYS A 36 29.64 -9.82 -41.51
CA CYS A 36 30.99 -10.18 -41.98
C CYS A 36 31.82 -11.00 -40.98
N SER A 37 31.60 -10.83 -39.69
CA SER A 37 32.32 -11.57 -38.64
C SER A 37 31.45 -11.83 -37.43
N ARG A 38 32.03 -12.43 -36.39
CA ARG A 38 31.35 -12.69 -35.10
C ARG A 38 32.15 -12.12 -33.94
N SER A 39 31.44 -11.70 -32.90
CA SER A 39 32.01 -11.26 -31.63
C SER A 39 32.62 -12.46 -30.87
N PRO A 40 33.44 -12.21 -29.83
CA PRO A 40 33.90 -13.26 -28.92
C PRO A 40 32.75 -14.04 -28.25
N THR A 41 31.56 -13.45 -28.17
CA THR A 41 30.33 -14.04 -27.63
C THR A 41 29.44 -14.68 -28.71
N ASP A 42 29.97 -14.91 -29.91
CA ASP A 42 29.30 -15.53 -31.07
C ASP A 42 28.08 -14.73 -31.62
N ASN A 43 28.03 -13.41 -31.36
CA ASN A 43 27.03 -12.54 -31.99
C ASN A 43 27.53 -12.06 -33.37
N PRO A 44 26.70 -12.07 -34.43
CA PRO A 44 27.08 -11.52 -35.73
C PRO A 44 27.41 -10.03 -35.66
N ILE A 45 28.46 -9.60 -36.37
CA ILE A 45 28.88 -8.20 -36.48
C ILE A 45 28.76 -7.74 -37.94
N ASN A 46 28.30 -6.51 -38.10
CA ASN A 46 28.00 -5.90 -39.40
C ASN A 46 29.28 -5.55 -40.19
N CYS A 47 29.20 -5.74 -41.50
CA CYS A 47 30.23 -5.28 -42.42
C CYS A 47 30.22 -3.75 -42.55
N ARG A 48 31.40 -3.16 -42.78
CA ARG A 48 31.50 -1.77 -43.23
C ARG A 48 30.96 -1.65 -44.66
N TYR A 49 30.10 -0.67 -44.86
CA TYR A 49 29.53 -0.35 -46.17
C TYR A 49 29.42 1.17 -46.32
N ASN A 50 29.71 1.70 -47.50
CA ASN A 50 29.67 3.14 -47.76
C ASN A 50 29.02 3.35 -49.13
N GLY A 51 27.70 3.19 -49.17
CA GLY A 51 26.91 3.21 -50.40
C GLY A 51 25.42 3.45 -50.13
N PRO A 52 24.59 3.48 -51.19
CA PRO A 52 23.16 3.73 -51.07
C PRO A 52 22.41 2.54 -50.46
N ALA A 53 21.23 2.80 -49.91
CA ALA A 53 20.32 1.76 -49.45
C ALA A 53 19.93 0.81 -50.59
N LYS A 54 19.76 -0.48 -50.27
CA LYS A 54 19.46 -1.54 -51.24
C LYS A 54 18.00 -1.99 -51.14
N PRO A 55 17.36 -2.37 -52.26
CA PRO A 55 15.99 -2.85 -52.24
C PRO A 55 15.87 -4.19 -51.51
N LEU A 56 14.86 -4.33 -50.64
CA LEU A 56 14.52 -5.57 -49.96
C LEU A 56 13.43 -6.31 -50.74
N ASN A 57 13.85 -7.22 -51.62
CA ASN A 57 12.95 -7.93 -52.54
C ASN A 57 12.33 -9.20 -51.93
N ASN A 58 12.93 -9.78 -50.90
CA ASN A 58 12.44 -11.01 -50.30
C ASN A 58 11.20 -10.76 -49.43
N GLN A 59 10.07 -11.35 -49.83
CA GLN A 59 8.80 -11.20 -49.16
C GLN A 59 8.80 -11.73 -47.72
N LYS A 60 9.56 -12.81 -47.42
CA LYS A 60 9.69 -13.36 -46.07
C LYS A 60 10.36 -12.33 -45.17
N SER A 61 11.51 -11.80 -45.58
CA SER A 61 12.26 -10.80 -44.82
C SER A 61 11.49 -9.49 -44.68
N LEU A 62 10.74 -9.08 -45.71
CA LEU A 62 9.85 -7.91 -45.64
C LEU A 62 8.70 -8.12 -44.64
N SER A 63 8.07 -9.30 -44.62
CA SER A 63 7.02 -9.62 -43.66
C SER A 63 7.55 -9.67 -42.22
N LEU A 64 8.77 -10.19 -42.04
CA LEU A 64 9.44 -10.24 -40.76
C LEU A 64 9.78 -8.82 -40.29
N LEU A 65 10.37 -7.99 -41.15
CA LEU A 65 10.67 -6.59 -40.86
C LEU A 65 9.40 -5.80 -40.50
N ARG A 66 8.27 -6.01 -41.19
CA ARG A 66 7.00 -5.35 -40.85
C ARG A 66 6.49 -5.69 -39.45
N SER A 67 6.78 -6.90 -38.94
CA SER A 67 6.31 -7.34 -37.63
C SER A 67 6.97 -6.58 -36.46
N PHE A 68 8.22 -6.12 -36.63
CA PHE A 68 8.98 -5.46 -35.57
C PHE A 68 9.57 -4.08 -35.94
N CYS A 69 9.57 -3.67 -37.20
CA CYS A 69 9.96 -2.33 -37.66
C CYS A 69 8.95 -1.80 -38.70
N PRO A 70 7.68 -1.62 -38.35
CA PRO A 70 6.67 -1.12 -39.30
C PRO A 70 7.03 0.25 -39.87
N GLU A 71 7.73 1.11 -39.11
CA GLU A 71 8.14 2.45 -39.53
C GLU A 71 9.14 2.41 -40.71
N ILE A 72 10.05 1.44 -40.72
CA ILE A 72 11.02 1.26 -41.82
C ILE A 72 10.35 0.58 -43.02
N ALA A 73 9.42 -0.33 -42.77
CA ALA A 73 8.76 -1.12 -43.81
C ALA A 73 7.53 -0.44 -44.43
N SER A 74 7.31 0.86 -44.19
CA SER A 74 6.13 1.64 -44.59
C SER A 74 6.05 1.98 -46.09
N GLY A 75 6.84 1.33 -46.95
CA GLY A 75 6.75 1.44 -48.41
C GLY A 75 5.80 0.41 -49.04
N SER A 76 5.23 0.76 -50.21
CA SER A 76 4.49 -0.19 -51.06
C SER A 76 5.39 -1.38 -51.42
N SER A 77 4.82 -2.58 -51.45
CA SER A 77 5.53 -3.83 -51.74
C SER A 77 6.27 -3.71 -53.09
N GLY A 78 7.60 -3.54 -53.06
CA GLY A 78 8.44 -3.37 -54.25
C GLY A 78 9.50 -2.26 -54.14
N ASP A 79 9.27 -1.22 -53.32
CA ASP A 79 10.14 -0.02 -53.24
C ASP A 79 10.81 0.18 -51.87
N VAL A 80 10.77 -0.83 -51.00
CA VAL A 80 11.37 -0.72 -49.66
C VAL A 80 12.89 -0.86 -49.77
N VAL A 81 13.60 0.25 -49.57
CA VAL A 81 15.06 0.29 -49.49
C VAL A 81 15.53 0.29 -48.04
N THR A 82 16.54 -0.51 -47.75
CA THR A 82 17.10 -0.65 -46.39
C THR A 82 18.62 -0.68 -46.42
N CYS A 83 19.24 -0.33 -45.29
CA CYS A 83 20.66 -0.53 -45.05
C CYS A 83 20.96 -1.88 -44.37
N CYS A 84 20.04 -2.85 -44.44
CA CYS A 84 20.24 -4.17 -43.85
C CYS A 84 19.90 -5.30 -44.81
N SER A 85 20.70 -6.38 -44.74
CA SER A 85 20.50 -7.61 -45.51
C SER A 85 19.40 -8.49 -44.88
N GLU A 86 18.95 -9.49 -45.64
CA GLU A 86 17.96 -10.47 -45.16
C GLU A 86 18.44 -11.23 -43.91
N ARG A 87 19.75 -11.54 -43.84
CA ARG A 87 20.36 -12.20 -42.68
C ARG A 87 20.33 -11.32 -41.43
N GLN A 88 20.65 -10.03 -41.59
CA GLN A 88 20.60 -9.06 -40.49
C GLN A 88 19.18 -8.89 -39.96
N ILE A 89 18.16 -8.94 -40.81
CA ILE A 89 16.75 -8.88 -40.40
C ILE A 89 16.38 -10.10 -39.54
N GLU A 90 16.80 -11.30 -39.94
CA GLU A 90 16.58 -12.52 -39.15
C GLU A 90 17.30 -12.47 -37.80
N THR A 91 18.58 -12.07 -37.79
CA THR A 91 19.37 -11.88 -36.55
C THR A 91 18.73 -10.83 -35.63
N LEU A 92 18.33 -9.68 -36.19
CA LEU A 92 17.70 -8.60 -35.43
C LEU A 92 16.37 -9.04 -34.83
N SER A 93 15.57 -9.82 -35.55
CA SER A 93 14.31 -10.37 -35.04
C SER A 93 14.54 -11.22 -33.79
N ILE A 94 15.55 -12.09 -33.80
CA ILE A 94 15.87 -12.96 -32.65
C ILE A 94 16.28 -12.12 -31.43
N GLN A 95 17.09 -11.08 -31.63
CA GLN A 95 17.50 -10.18 -30.53
C GLN A 95 16.32 -9.34 -30.02
N MET A 96 15.44 -8.89 -30.91
CA MET A 96 14.20 -8.20 -30.55
C MET A 96 13.29 -9.09 -29.71
N ASP A 97 13.12 -10.37 -30.06
CA ASP A 97 12.26 -11.27 -29.28
C ASP A 97 12.72 -11.44 -27.83
N ARG A 98 14.04 -11.50 -27.61
CA ARG A 98 14.63 -11.55 -26.25
C ARG A 98 14.31 -10.28 -25.46
N ALA A 99 14.53 -9.11 -26.05
CA ALA A 99 14.17 -7.84 -25.41
C ALA A 99 12.64 -7.72 -25.21
N GLY A 100 11.87 -8.31 -26.11
CA GLY A 100 10.41 -8.34 -26.07
C GLY A 100 9.86 -9.04 -24.82
N LEU A 101 10.55 -10.05 -24.29
CA LEU A 101 10.18 -10.71 -23.03
C LEU A 101 10.15 -9.75 -21.83
N LEU A 102 10.94 -8.68 -21.88
CA LEU A 102 11.01 -7.66 -20.85
C LEU A 102 10.05 -6.50 -21.11
N LEU A 103 9.94 -6.06 -22.37
CA LEU A 103 9.37 -4.74 -22.69
C LEU A 103 7.97 -4.80 -23.33
N ARG A 104 7.53 -5.94 -23.89
CA ARG A 104 6.22 -6.04 -24.60
C ARG A 104 5.01 -5.73 -23.72
N ARG A 105 5.12 -5.84 -22.39
CA ARG A 105 4.04 -5.52 -21.44
C ARG A 105 3.58 -4.06 -21.53
N CYS A 106 4.46 -3.14 -21.94
CA CYS A 106 4.12 -1.74 -22.22
C CYS A 106 4.38 -1.42 -23.72
N PRO A 107 3.33 -1.31 -24.55
CA PRO A 107 3.47 -1.10 -26.00
C PRO A 107 4.28 0.16 -26.38
N ALA A 108 4.14 1.25 -25.62
CA ALA A 108 4.89 2.48 -25.84
C ALA A 108 6.40 2.28 -25.66
N CYS A 109 6.80 1.66 -24.54
CA CYS A 109 8.20 1.29 -24.28
C CYS A 109 8.75 0.38 -25.38
N TRP A 110 7.99 -0.65 -25.74
CA TRP A 110 8.38 -1.60 -26.77
C TRP A 110 8.55 -0.95 -28.15
N LYS A 111 7.66 -0.03 -28.52
CA LYS A 111 7.77 0.73 -29.78
C LYS A 111 9.03 1.59 -29.79
N ASN A 112 9.30 2.33 -28.72
CA ASN A 112 10.49 3.19 -28.61
C ASN A 112 11.78 2.35 -28.70
N PHE A 113 11.84 1.23 -27.97
CA PHE A 113 12.99 0.31 -28.00
C PHE A 113 13.27 -0.21 -29.42
N ARG A 114 12.24 -0.76 -30.08
CA ARG A 114 12.38 -1.26 -31.45
C ARG A 114 12.77 -0.15 -32.40
N SER A 115 12.10 1.00 -32.36
CA SER A 115 12.35 2.14 -33.28
C SER A 115 13.83 2.56 -33.26
N MET A 116 14.46 2.59 -32.10
CA MET A 116 15.87 2.95 -31.95
C MET A 116 16.80 1.99 -32.70
N PHE A 117 16.64 0.69 -32.49
CA PHE A 117 17.48 -0.34 -33.11
C PHE A 117 17.11 -0.60 -34.58
N CYS A 118 15.85 -0.45 -34.95
CA CYS A 118 15.39 -0.46 -36.35
C CYS A 118 16.07 0.65 -37.16
N ASN A 119 16.09 1.87 -36.61
CA ASN A 119 16.75 3.00 -37.24
C ASN A 119 18.27 2.83 -37.31
N MET A 120 18.86 2.24 -36.28
CA MET A 120 20.28 1.93 -36.26
C MET A 120 20.67 0.90 -37.33
N ALA A 121 19.90 -0.20 -37.42
CA ALA A 121 20.27 -1.36 -38.20
C ALA A 121 19.82 -1.29 -39.67
N CYS A 122 18.64 -0.74 -39.96
CA CYS A 122 17.98 -0.93 -41.25
C CYS A 122 17.56 0.36 -41.98
N SER A 123 17.51 1.51 -41.30
CA SER A 123 17.05 2.76 -41.93
C SER A 123 17.93 3.15 -43.12
N PRO A 124 17.34 3.68 -44.20
CA PRO A 124 18.11 4.16 -45.35
C PRO A 124 19.01 5.36 -45.02
N ASN A 125 18.71 6.12 -43.97
CA ASN A 125 19.43 7.35 -43.63
C ASN A 125 20.43 7.18 -42.48
N GLN A 126 21.04 6.00 -42.33
CA GLN A 126 21.96 5.69 -41.23
C GLN A 126 23.07 6.72 -41.05
N SER A 127 23.68 7.18 -42.16
CA SER A 127 24.84 8.07 -42.11
C SER A 127 24.56 9.44 -41.47
N LEU A 128 23.29 9.85 -41.34
CA LEU A 128 22.90 11.08 -40.65
C LEU A 128 23.19 11.00 -39.15
N TYR A 129 22.86 9.89 -38.49
CA TYR A 129 22.95 9.78 -37.02
C TYR A 129 23.95 8.73 -36.54
N LEU A 130 24.51 7.91 -37.43
CA LEU A 130 25.54 6.93 -37.11
C LEU A 130 26.88 7.28 -37.76
N GLN A 131 27.93 7.11 -36.98
CA GLN A 131 29.32 7.24 -37.44
C GLN A 131 30.13 6.04 -36.94
N ALA A 132 30.77 5.31 -37.84
CA ALA A 132 31.66 4.24 -37.43
C ALA A 132 33.02 4.82 -36.97
N THR A 133 33.42 4.48 -35.74
CA THR A 133 34.59 5.04 -35.04
C THR A 133 35.79 4.09 -35.07
N SER A 134 35.56 2.79 -35.20
CA SER A 134 36.62 1.79 -35.27
C SER A 134 36.24 0.65 -36.21
N PHE A 135 37.25 0.11 -36.91
CA PHE A 135 37.09 -0.91 -37.93
C PHE A 135 38.18 -1.95 -37.82
N ASP A 136 37.84 -3.18 -38.21
CA ASP A 136 38.82 -4.21 -38.54
C ASP A 136 38.89 -4.33 -40.07
N GLU A 137 40.00 -3.86 -40.64
CA GLU A 137 40.21 -3.87 -42.10
C GLU A 137 40.40 -5.28 -42.67
N SER A 138 40.86 -6.24 -41.85
CA SER A 138 41.16 -7.59 -42.33
C SER A 138 39.90 -8.37 -42.69
N VAL A 139 38.80 -8.12 -41.98
CA VAL A 139 37.49 -8.78 -42.16
C VAL A 139 36.41 -7.81 -42.66
N ASN A 140 36.78 -6.53 -42.87
CA ASN A 140 35.86 -5.45 -43.25
C ASN A 140 34.68 -5.27 -42.28
N THR A 141 34.96 -5.35 -40.98
CA THR A 141 33.95 -5.30 -39.90
C THR A 141 33.98 -3.96 -39.17
N VAL A 142 32.80 -3.46 -38.79
CA VAL A 142 32.68 -2.29 -37.89
C VAL A 142 32.74 -2.76 -36.44
N THR A 143 33.72 -2.29 -35.67
CA THR A 143 33.94 -2.72 -34.27
C THR A 143 33.42 -1.73 -33.24
N SER A 144 33.30 -0.45 -33.60
CA SER A 144 32.64 0.56 -32.77
C SER A 144 31.89 1.57 -33.63
N VAL A 145 30.73 2.02 -33.16
CA VAL A 145 29.97 3.12 -33.75
C VAL A 145 29.58 4.14 -32.69
N ASN A 146 29.53 5.41 -33.10
CA ASN A 146 28.86 6.48 -32.39
C ASN A 146 27.45 6.66 -32.95
N TYR A 147 26.44 6.56 -32.10
CA TYR A 147 25.04 6.71 -32.43
C TYR A 147 24.47 7.94 -31.73
N ASN A 148 24.21 8.99 -32.52
CA ASN A 148 23.64 10.24 -32.04
C ASN A 148 22.12 10.12 -31.97
N ILE A 149 21.56 10.33 -30.77
CA ILE A 149 20.13 10.23 -30.50
C ILE A 149 19.67 11.54 -29.85
N SER A 150 18.47 12.01 -30.21
CA SER A 150 17.90 13.20 -29.57
C SER A 150 17.63 12.98 -28.08
N SER A 151 17.88 14.01 -27.27
CA SER A 151 17.61 13.96 -25.83
C SER A 151 16.14 13.65 -25.56
N ASN A 152 15.23 14.25 -26.35
CA ASN A 152 13.80 14.02 -26.24
C ASN A 152 13.43 12.54 -26.45
N PHE A 153 13.96 11.89 -27.47
CA PHE A 153 13.72 10.47 -27.72
C PHE A 153 14.25 9.61 -26.57
N ALA A 154 15.50 9.86 -26.14
CA ALA A 154 16.15 9.08 -25.10
C ALA A 154 15.42 9.16 -23.74
N HIS A 155 15.02 10.37 -23.33
CA HIS A 155 14.24 10.56 -22.11
C HIS A 155 12.84 9.97 -22.23
N THR A 156 12.20 10.05 -23.40
CA THR A 156 10.87 9.45 -23.61
C THR A 156 10.96 7.92 -23.57
N PHE A 157 11.97 7.33 -24.21
CA PHE A 157 12.26 5.89 -24.13
C PHE A 157 12.44 5.47 -22.67
N PHE A 158 13.37 6.09 -21.95
CA PHE A 158 13.64 5.76 -20.54
C PHE A 158 12.38 5.89 -19.67
N ASN A 159 11.66 7.01 -19.76
CA ASN A 159 10.45 7.24 -18.95
C ASN A 159 9.30 6.30 -19.31
N SER A 160 9.20 5.87 -20.57
CA SER A 160 8.20 4.89 -20.98
C SER A 160 8.49 3.48 -20.43
N CYS A 161 9.76 3.16 -20.15
CA CYS A 161 10.21 1.84 -19.73
C CYS A 161 10.47 1.70 -18.22
N LYS A 162 10.79 2.78 -17.50
CA LYS A 162 11.20 2.75 -16.09
C LYS A 162 10.19 2.09 -15.15
N GLY A 163 8.90 2.17 -15.48
CA GLY A 163 7.81 1.65 -14.66
C GLY A 163 7.42 0.20 -14.96
N VAL A 164 7.90 -0.37 -16.08
CA VAL A 164 7.41 -1.65 -16.60
C VAL A 164 7.74 -2.78 -15.64
N SER A 165 6.75 -3.57 -15.27
CA SER A 165 6.89 -4.66 -14.30
C SER A 165 7.40 -5.93 -14.96
N HIS A 166 8.41 -6.55 -14.34
CA HIS A 166 8.95 -7.85 -14.74
C HIS A 166 9.20 -8.71 -13.49
N GLY A 167 8.42 -9.79 -13.33
CA GLY A 167 8.43 -10.61 -12.12
C GLY A 167 8.14 -9.77 -10.87
N ASN A 168 9.04 -9.83 -9.89
CA ASN A 168 8.96 -9.04 -8.64
C ASN A 168 9.64 -7.66 -8.74
N GLY A 169 10.21 -7.32 -9.90
CA GLY A 169 10.99 -6.10 -10.11
C GLY A 169 10.51 -5.27 -11.31
N LYS A 170 11.42 -4.43 -11.81
CA LYS A 170 11.20 -3.60 -13.00
C LYS A 170 12.02 -4.12 -14.16
N ALA A 171 11.43 -4.16 -15.36
CA ALA A 171 12.10 -4.62 -16.58
C ALA A 171 13.40 -3.84 -16.86
N ILE A 172 13.43 -2.55 -16.51
CA ILE A 172 14.61 -1.70 -16.70
C ILE A 172 15.82 -2.16 -15.88
N SER A 173 15.64 -2.95 -14.81
CA SER A 173 16.76 -3.46 -14.01
C SER A 173 17.73 -4.32 -14.83
N ALA A 174 17.21 -5.06 -15.81
CA ALA A 174 18.01 -5.86 -16.73
C ALA A 174 18.82 -5.01 -17.71
N MET A 175 18.59 -3.69 -17.75
CA MET A 175 19.27 -2.74 -18.64
C MET A 175 20.10 -1.69 -17.88
N CYS A 176 20.18 -1.74 -16.55
CA CYS A 176 20.90 -0.74 -15.75
C CYS A 176 22.33 -1.15 -15.37
N GLY A 177 22.82 -2.29 -15.88
CA GLY A 177 24.15 -2.81 -15.56
C GLY A 177 24.31 -3.05 -14.05
N SER A 178 25.39 -2.49 -13.48
CA SER A 178 25.70 -2.61 -12.05
C SER A 178 25.00 -1.57 -11.15
N VAL A 179 24.19 -0.67 -11.72
CA VAL A 179 23.52 0.42 -11.00
C VAL A 179 22.17 -0.06 -10.46
N SER A 180 21.76 0.43 -9.28
CA SER A 180 20.45 0.09 -8.71
C SER A 180 19.32 0.72 -9.53
N VAL A 181 18.13 0.11 -9.51
CA VAL A 181 16.98 0.58 -10.31
C VAL A 181 16.56 2.00 -9.95
N GLU A 182 16.69 2.38 -8.68
CA GLU A 182 16.30 3.70 -8.15
C GLU A 182 17.27 4.81 -8.58
N SER A 183 18.54 4.47 -8.78
CA SER A 183 19.58 5.41 -9.18
C SER A 183 19.90 5.38 -10.68
N CYS A 184 19.33 4.41 -11.41
CA CYS A 184 19.54 4.23 -12.84
C CYS A 184 19.06 5.43 -13.64
N THR A 185 19.94 5.98 -14.47
CA THR A 185 19.68 7.12 -15.33
C THR A 185 19.57 6.70 -16.79
N VAL A 186 19.15 7.64 -17.64
CA VAL A 186 19.15 7.46 -19.11
C VAL A 186 20.52 6.97 -19.58
N LYS A 187 21.60 7.61 -19.14
CA LYS A 187 22.97 7.29 -19.58
C LYS A 187 23.38 5.86 -19.22
N ASP A 188 22.98 5.37 -18.04
CA ASP A 188 23.31 4.02 -17.59
C ASP A 188 22.66 2.96 -18.48
N VAL A 189 21.40 3.19 -18.86
CA VAL A 189 20.67 2.29 -19.78
C VAL A 189 21.36 2.22 -21.14
N PHE A 190 21.68 3.38 -21.72
CA PHE A 190 22.34 3.42 -23.03
C PHE A 190 23.77 2.85 -22.97
N LYS A 191 24.52 3.10 -21.90
CA LYS A 191 25.84 2.51 -21.69
C LYS A 191 25.77 0.99 -21.65
N PHE A 192 24.82 0.43 -20.90
CA PHE A 192 24.63 -1.02 -20.83
C PHE A 192 24.22 -1.61 -22.18
N LEU A 193 23.26 -0.99 -22.88
CA LEU A 193 22.79 -1.48 -24.18
C LEU A 193 23.89 -1.48 -25.25
N GLY A 194 24.86 -0.58 -25.15
CA GLY A 194 25.92 -0.41 -26.14
C GLY A 194 27.26 -1.03 -25.79
N SER A 195 27.45 -1.59 -24.60
CA SER A 195 28.75 -2.09 -24.13
C SER A 195 28.78 -3.62 -24.09
N PRO A 196 29.54 -4.31 -24.97
CA PRO A 196 29.75 -5.75 -24.90
C PRO A 196 30.40 -6.22 -23.59
N ALA A 197 31.10 -5.32 -22.89
CA ALA A 197 31.72 -5.62 -21.59
C ALA A 197 30.69 -5.73 -20.45
N GLU A 198 29.58 -4.99 -20.53
CA GLU A 198 28.51 -5.02 -19.51
C GLU A 198 27.33 -5.90 -19.94
N ASN A 199 27.10 -6.01 -21.25
CA ASN A 199 25.97 -6.72 -21.84
C ASN A 199 26.46 -7.75 -22.89
N PRO A 200 26.39 -9.06 -22.61
CA PRO A 200 26.84 -10.09 -23.55
C PRO A 200 25.98 -10.19 -24.82
N TYR A 201 24.81 -9.55 -24.83
CA TYR A 201 23.92 -9.47 -25.99
C TYR A 201 24.25 -8.29 -26.93
N ALA A 202 25.11 -7.36 -26.50
CA ALA A 202 25.60 -6.29 -27.39
C ALA A 202 26.64 -6.89 -28.37
N PRO A 203 26.42 -6.79 -29.70
CA PRO A 203 27.28 -7.45 -30.68
C PRO A 203 28.65 -6.77 -30.82
N PHE A 204 28.70 -5.46 -30.68
CA PHE A 204 29.90 -4.62 -30.77
C PHE A 204 29.67 -3.31 -29.98
N ASP A 205 30.70 -2.47 -29.88
CA ASP A 205 30.64 -1.24 -29.07
C ASP A 205 29.77 -0.16 -29.75
N ILE A 206 28.70 0.25 -29.09
CA ILE A 206 27.78 1.29 -29.55
C ILE A 206 27.81 2.42 -28.53
N LYS A 207 28.51 3.50 -28.87
CA LYS A 207 28.53 4.71 -28.07
C LYS A 207 27.32 5.55 -28.38
N PHE A 208 26.38 5.63 -27.44
CA PHE A 208 25.22 6.50 -27.58
C PHE A 208 25.56 7.93 -27.13
N SER A 209 25.42 8.89 -28.03
CA SER A 209 25.60 10.32 -27.76
C SER A 209 24.25 11.03 -27.80
N LEU A 210 23.94 11.78 -26.74
CA LEU A 210 22.71 12.57 -26.64
C LEU A 210 22.99 13.96 -27.20
N GLU A 211 22.46 14.23 -28.39
CA GLU A 211 22.67 15.48 -29.13
C GLU A 211 21.33 15.98 -29.65
N ASP A 212 21.11 17.30 -29.64
CA ASP A 212 19.84 17.90 -30.10
C ASP A 212 19.99 18.75 -31.36
N GLN A 213 21.24 18.98 -31.81
CA GLN A 213 21.53 19.80 -32.98
C GLN A 213 22.28 19.00 -34.05
N CYS A 214 22.03 19.34 -35.31
CA CYS A 214 22.84 18.83 -36.41
C CYS A 214 24.19 19.54 -36.45
N PHE A 215 25.24 18.81 -36.78
CA PHE A 215 26.59 19.32 -36.95
C PHE A 215 27.21 18.75 -38.23
N THR A 216 28.32 19.33 -38.69
CA THR A 216 28.99 18.88 -39.92
C THR A 216 30.38 18.35 -39.58
N ILE A 217 30.66 17.11 -39.99
CA ILE A 217 32.00 16.50 -39.90
C ILE A 217 32.42 16.14 -41.32
N ASP A 218 33.63 16.53 -41.73
CA ASP A 218 34.20 16.21 -43.04
C ASP A 218 33.28 16.57 -44.23
N GLY A 219 32.54 17.68 -44.10
CA GLY A 219 31.59 18.14 -45.12
C GLY A 219 30.30 17.33 -45.21
N LYS A 220 30.06 16.36 -44.31
CA LYS A 220 28.82 15.60 -44.19
C LYS A 220 27.99 16.11 -43.01
N MET A 221 26.70 16.31 -43.25
CA MET A 221 25.75 16.70 -42.22
C MET A 221 25.37 15.49 -41.37
N HIS A 222 25.55 15.61 -40.07
CA HIS A 222 25.13 14.65 -39.07
C HIS A 222 24.04 15.25 -38.21
N CYS A 223 22.91 14.57 -38.08
CA CYS A 223 21.78 14.98 -37.27
C CYS A 223 21.45 13.87 -36.28
N PRO A 224 21.02 14.17 -35.05
CA PRO A 224 20.59 13.14 -34.12
C PRO A 224 19.34 12.41 -34.63
N MET A 225 19.22 11.12 -34.31
CA MET A 225 18.01 10.37 -34.59
C MET A 225 16.85 10.97 -33.78
N ASN A 226 15.84 11.44 -34.51
CA ASN A 226 14.66 12.09 -33.96
C ASN A 226 13.39 11.45 -34.53
N GLU A 227 13.31 10.13 -34.40
CA GLU A 227 12.10 9.38 -34.71
C GLU A 227 11.00 9.69 -33.68
N SER A 228 9.74 9.54 -34.09
CA SER A 228 8.59 9.65 -33.20
C SER A 228 8.77 8.75 -31.96
N SER A 229 8.61 9.30 -30.76
CA SER A 229 8.62 8.54 -29.51
C SER A 229 7.28 8.65 -28.81
N VAL A 230 6.86 7.57 -28.16
CA VAL A 230 5.53 7.45 -27.55
C VAL A 230 5.66 7.47 -26.04
N GLN A 231 4.93 8.36 -25.39
CA GLN A 231 4.87 8.44 -23.93
C GLN A 231 3.94 7.34 -23.39
N CYS A 232 4.31 6.73 -22.26
CA CYS A 232 3.57 5.56 -21.75
C CYS A 232 2.13 5.86 -21.34
N HIS A 233 1.80 7.11 -20.98
CA HIS A 233 0.46 7.48 -20.55
C HIS A 233 -0.50 7.89 -21.67
N LEU A 234 0.03 8.30 -22.83
CA LEU A 234 -0.77 8.71 -23.99
C LEU A 234 -0.98 7.53 -24.95
N GLY A 235 0.06 6.73 -25.18
CA GLY A 235 0.10 5.85 -26.34
C GLY A 235 0.10 6.66 -27.66
N ASP A 236 -0.12 5.97 -28.77
CA ASP A 236 -0.30 6.53 -30.10
C ASP A 236 -1.34 5.68 -30.85
N ARG A 237 -2.61 6.07 -30.75
CA ARG A 237 -3.73 5.31 -31.34
C ARG A 237 -3.71 5.31 -32.86
N GLU A 238 -3.21 6.38 -33.48
CA GLU A 238 -3.14 6.50 -34.94
C GLU A 238 -2.17 5.48 -35.54
N ARG A 239 -1.08 5.18 -34.81
CA ARG A 239 -0.09 4.16 -35.19
C ARG A 239 -0.30 2.80 -34.52
N GLY A 240 -1.45 2.57 -33.88
CA GLY A 240 -1.79 1.28 -33.26
C GLY A 240 -1.04 0.95 -31.96
N VAL A 241 -0.48 1.95 -31.27
CA VAL A 241 0.23 1.80 -29.99
C VAL A 241 -0.71 2.18 -28.84
N ALA A 242 -1.16 1.20 -28.06
CA ALA A 242 -1.98 1.46 -26.88
C ALA A 242 -1.18 2.14 -25.75
N ALA A 243 -1.87 2.93 -24.91
CA ALA A 243 -1.31 3.41 -23.64
C ALA A 243 -1.02 2.23 -22.70
N CYS A 244 -0.03 2.39 -21.82
CA CYS A 244 0.38 1.33 -20.89
C CYS A 244 -0.53 1.24 -19.67
N SER A 245 -0.48 0.10 -18.96
CA SER A 245 -1.23 -0.07 -17.72
C SER A 245 -0.64 0.77 -16.57
N CYS A 246 -1.44 1.09 -15.55
CA CYS A 246 -0.94 1.78 -14.35
C CYS A 246 0.16 0.96 -13.63
N SER A 247 0.11 -0.38 -13.65
CA SER A 247 1.17 -1.21 -13.06
C SER A 247 2.53 -1.07 -13.76
N ASP A 248 2.51 -0.67 -15.04
CA ASP A 248 3.70 -0.52 -15.89
C ASP A 248 4.09 0.94 -16.14
N CYS A 249 3.20 1.90 -15.88
CA CYS A 249 3.42 3.32 -16.05
C CYS A 249 2.64 4.11 -14.99
N GLN A 250 3.36 4.60 -13.97
CA GLN A 250 2.78 5.36 -12.86
C GLN A 250 2.01 6.61 -13.32
N ALA A 251 2.42 7.21 -14.44
CA ALA A 251 1.76 8.40 -15.00
C ALA A 251 0.32 8.14 -15.48
N VAL A 252 -0.07 6.88 -15.66
CA VAL A 252 -1.45 6.49 -16.01
C VAL A 252 -2.34 6.37 -14.77
N CYS A 253 -1.74 6.17 -13.60
CA CYS A 253 -2.50 5.83 -12.41
C CYS A 253 -3.43 6.97 -11.97
N PRO A 254 -4.66 6.65 -11.54
CA PRO A 254 -5.51 7.64 -10.91
C PRO A 254 -4.82 8.15 -9.63
N LYS A 255 -5.00 9.43 -9.33
CA LYS A 255 -4.53 9.97 -8.06
C LYS A 255 -5.24 9.23 -6.92
N LYS A 256 -4.49 8.88 -5.87
CA LYS A 256 -5.00 8.14 -4.71
C LYS A 256 -6.25 8.86 -4.18
N PRO A 257 -7.37 8.16 -3.93
CA PRO A 257 -8.50 8.76 -3.23
C PRO A 257 -8.03 9.21 -1.84
N GLU A 258 -8.52 10.37 -1.39
CA GLU A 258 -8.27 10.80 -0.02
C GLU A 258 -8.73 9.70 0.94
N THR A 259 -7.84 9.29 1.85
CA THR A 259 -8.17 8.25 2.82
C THR A 259 -9.36 8.72 3.64
N PRO A 260 -10.37 7.85 3.90
CA PRO A 260 -11.42 8.20 4.83
C PRO A 260 -10.75 8.59 6.15
N ASN A 261 -11.11 9.76 6.67
CA ASN A 261 -10.65 10.18 8.00
C ASN A 261 -10.96 9.06 9.00
N ASP A 262 -10.06 8.86 9.96
CA ASP A 262 -10.24 7.88 11.04
C ASP A 262 -11.68 7.93 11.59
N PRO A 263 -12.30 6.77 11.90
CA PRO A 263 -13.67 6.74 12.37
C PRO A 263 -13.79 7.70 13.56
N LYS A 264 -14.57 8.76 13.36
CA LYS A 264 -14.79 9.76 14.40
C LYS A 264 -15.32 9.03 15.64
N PRO A 265 -14.88 9.43 16.85
CA PRO A 265 -15.40 8.85 18.09
C PRO A 265 -16.93 8.91 18.08
N TRP A 266 -17.57 7.97 18.78
CA TRP A 266 -19.02 7.95 18.88
C TRP A 266 -19.52 9.28 19.46
N GLN A 267 -20.13 10.10 18.60
CA GLN A 267 -20.64 11.42 18.95
C GLN A 267 -22.13 11.49 18.70
N VAL A 268 -22.86 12.07 19.66
CA VAL A 268 -24.28 12.39 19.53
C VAL A 268 -24.40 13.90 19.71
N LEU A 269 -24.92 14.60 18.71
CA LEU A 269 -25.02 16.08 18.69
C LEU A 269 -23.67 16.80 18.89
N GLY A 270 -22.56 16.19 18.48
CA GLY A 270 -21.21 16.78 18.60
C GLY A 270 -20.56 16.63 19.98
N ILE A 271 -21.19 15.88 20.89
CA ILE A 271 -20.63 15.52 22.20
C ILE A 271 -20.23 14.05 22.17
N ASP A 272 -19.06 13.70 22.72
CA ASP A 272 -18.66 12.29 22.82
C ASP A 272 -19.66 11.53 23.69
N GLY A 273 -20.17 10.41 23.17
CA GLY A 273 -21.25 9.66 23.81
C GLY A 273 -20.89 9.12 25.20
N TRP A 274 -19.60 9.02 25.53
CA TRP A 274 -19.15 8.71 26.88
C TRP A 274 -19.62 9.73 27.92
N TYR A 275 -19.61 11.03 27.59
CA TYR A 275 -20.10 12.08 28.48
C TYR A 275 -21.61 11.96 28.71
N ILE A 276 -22.36 11.55 27.68
CA ILE A 276 -23.81 11.34 27.77
C ILE A 276 -24.11 10.16 28.70
N VAL A 277 -23.40 9.05 28.55
CA VAL A 277 -23.53 7.87 29.43
C VAL A 277 -23.21 8.25 30.87
N MET A 278 -22.12 8.96 31.11
CA MET A 278 -21.72 9.39 32.45
C MET A 278 -22.71 10.36 33.07
N ALA A 279 -23.23 11.33 32.31
CA ALA A 279 -24.25 12.25 32.78
C ALA A 279 -25.54 11.51 33.14
N ALA A 280 -25.98 10.55 32.33
CA ALA A 280 -27.17 9.75 32.61
C ALA A 280 -27.04 8.93 33.91
N ILE A 281 -25.88 8.30 34.13
CA ILE A 281 -25.58 7.56 35.36
C ILE A 281 -25.62 8.51 36.57
N TYR A 282 -24.97 9.67 36.46
CA TYR A 282 -24.90 10.66 37.55
C TYR A 282 -26.26 11.26 37.91
N VAL A 283 -27.06 11.65 36.91
CA VAL A 283 -28.43 12.16 37.12
C VAL A 283 -29.31 11.09 37.77
N SER A 284 -29.22 9.84 37.31
CA SER A 284 -29.97 8.73 37.91
C SER A 284 -29.62 8.55 39.39
N PHE A 285 -28.33 8.61 39.73
CA PHE A 285 -27.88 8.57 41.13
C PHE A 285 -28.42 9.74 41.95
N LEU A 286 -28.34 10.97 41.43
CA LEU A 286 -28.85 12.16 42.14
C LEU A 286 -30.36 12.09 42.40
N VAL A 287 -31.14 11.59 41.43
CA VAL A 287 -32.59 11.43 41.59
C VAL A 287 -32.90 10.40 42.68
N VAL A 288 -32.24 9.24 42.65
CA VAL A 288 -32.43 8.20 43.69
C VAL A 288 -32.02 8.71 45.06
N PHE A 289 -30.87 9.39 45.15
CA PHE A 289 -30.38 9.96 46.41
C PHE A 289 -31.31 11.06 46.94
N ALA A 290 -31.75 11.99 46.09
CA ALA A 290 -32.68 13.04 46.49
C ALA A 290 -34.03 12.47 46.93
N ALA A 291 -34.59 11.51 46.18
CA ALA A 291 -35.83 10.83 46.55
C ALA A 291 -35.70 10.11 47.90
N TRP A 292 -34.57 9.45 48.15
CA TRP A 292 -34.27 8.82 49.44
C TRP A 292 -34.23 9.83 50.59
N ASN A 293 -33.54 10.95 50.41
CA ASN A 293 -33.46 11.99 51.43
C ASN A 293 -34.80 12.68 51.68
N ILE A 294 -35.59 12.95 50.63
CA ILE A 294 -36.93 13.52 50.76
C ILE A 294 -37.86 12.53 51.50
N TYR A 295 -37.81 11.25 51.14
CA TYR A 295 -38.55 10.21 51.84
C TYR A 295 -38.18 10.14 53.32
N PHE A 296 -36.87 10.13 53.63
CA PHE A 296 -36.37 10.09 55.00
C PHE A 296 -36.78 11.35 55.80
N PHE A 297 -36.64 12.54 55.22
CA PHE A 297 -37.03 13.79 55.87
C PHE A 297 -38.55 13.85 56.11
N ALA A 298 -39.37 13.44 55.14
CA ALA A 298 -40.83 13.39 55.29
C ALA A 298 -41.25 12.39 56.38
N GLN A 299 -40.58 11.25 56.49
CA GLN A 299 -40.81 10.27 57.56
C GLN A 299 -40.44 10.83 58.93
N THR A 300 -39.25 11.44 59.08
CA THR A 300 -38.80 12.02 60.35
C THR A 300 -39.66 13.22 60.78
N HIS A 301 -40.08 14.07 59.84
CA HIS A 301 -40.98 15.18 60.12
C HIS A 301 -42.38 14.69 60.53
N ARG A 302 -42.90 13.63 59.90
CA ARG A 302 -44.16 12.98 60.32
C ARG A 302 -44.04 12.38 61.72
N LYS A 303 -42.93 11.72 62.05
CA LYS A 303 -42.67 11.20 63.41
C LYS A 303 -42.60 12.34 64.45
N ASN A 304 -41.90 13.43 64.15
CA ASN A 304 -41.80 14.59 65.04
C ASN A 304 -43.13 15.34 65.22
N LEU A 305 -43.99 15.44 64.19
CA LEU A 305 -45.32 16.03 64.33
C LEU A 305 -46.23 15.18 65.22
N ASN A 306 -46.22 13.86 65.03
CA ASN A 306 -47.02 12.94 65.84
C ASN A 306 -46.55 12.91 67.31
N SER A 307 -45.24 13.10 67.57
CA SER A 307 -44.69 13.22 68.93
C SER A 307 -45.16 14.49 69.64
N ARG A 308 -45.24 15.64 68.94
CA ARG A 308 -45.78 16.90 69.48
C ARG A 308 -47.28 16.85 69.77
N VAL A 309 -48.05 16.14 68.95
CA VAL A 309 -49.48 15.90 69.22
C VAL A 309 -49.69 15.00 70.44
N SER A 310 -48.77 14.04 70.66
CA SER A 310 -48.83 13.13 71.82
C SER A 310 -48.46 13.81 73.14
N THR A 311 -47.62 14.86 73.11
CA THR A 311 -47.24 15.64 74.31
C THR A 311 -48.26 16.73 74.66
N SER A 312 -49.03 17.25 73.69
CA SER A 312 -50.05 18.28 73.95
C SER A 312 -51.30 17.79 74.70
N SER A 313 -51.48 16.46 74.88
CA SER A 313 -52.64 15.90 75.60
C SER A 313 -52.39 15.59 77.08
N LYS A 314 -51.19 15.82 77.63
CA LYS A 314 -50.87 15.51 79.04
C LYS A 314 -50.66 16.71 79.97
N ASP A 315 -50.51 17.92 79.44
CA ASP A 315 -50.27 19.13 80.27
C ASP A 315 -51.55 19.97 80.46
N SER A 316 -52.56 19.37 81.07
CA SER A 316 -53.65 20.12 81.71
C SER A 316 -54.09 19.38 82.96
N ASN A 317 -53.15 19.19 83.89
CA ASN A 317 -53.41 19.14 85.32
C ASN A 317 -52.07 19.24 86.08
N THR A 318 -51.98 20.26 86.92
CA THR A 318 -51.30 20.33 88.23
C THR A 318 -50.32 21.49 88.32
N ALA A 319 -50.84 22.58 88.88
CA ALA A 319 -50.09 23.69 89.44
C ALA A 319 -49.44 23.30 90.78
N TYR A 320 -48.44 24.11 91.15
CA TYR A 320 -47.88 24.34 92.50
C TYR A 320 -46.57 23.66 92.91
N SER A 321 -45.63 24.56 93.22
CA SER A 321 -44.53 24.47 94.19
C SER A 321 -43.24 23.82 93.69
N ALA A 322 -42.04 24.24 94.06
CA ALA A 322 -41.46 25.43 94.70
C ALA A 322 -39.96 25.10 94.84
N ALA A 323 -39.08 26.11 94.73
CA ALA A 323 -37.67 26.10 95.19
C ALA A 323 -36.72 25.09 94.47
N SER A 324 -35.41 25.31 94.27
CA SER A 324 -34.40 26.26 94.75
C SER A 324 -33.13 26.14 93.86
N SER A 325 -32.36 27.25 93.78
CA SER A 325 -30.88 27.40 93.65
C SER A 325 -29.98 26.13 93.62
N GLU A 326 -28.79 26.03 93.03
CA GLU A 326 -27.80 26.96 92.41
C GLU A 326 -26.59 26.13 91.88
N LYS A 327 -25.74 26.74 91.02
CA LYS A 327 -24.29 26.53 90.75
C LYS A 327 -23.76 25.15 90.30
N VAL A 328 -23.09 24.96 89.15
CA VAL A 328 -21.92 25.60 88.47
C VAL A 328 -20.55 25.19 89.07
N THR A 329 -19.83 24.33 88.32
CA THR A 329 -18.34 24.30 88.07
C THR A 329 -17.48 23.75 89.24
N SER A 330 -16.41 22.94 89.11
CA SER A 330 -15.49 22.48 88.05
C SER A 330 -14.53 21.39 88.60
N THR A 331 -13.76 20.74 87.71
CA THR A 331 -12.35 20.24 87.89
C THR A 331 -12.11 19.10 88.91
N GLU A 332 -11.19 18.14 88.79
CA GLU A 332 -10.02 17.93 87.93
C GLU A 332 -9.56 16.45 87.99
N LEU A 333 -8.69 16.09 87.03
CA LEU A 333 -7.75 14.96 86.92
C LEU A 333 -7.39 14.11 88.17
N THR A 334 -7.16 12.80 87.96
CA THR A 334 -5.81 12.16 88.04
C THR A 334 -5.86 10.61 87.98
N TYR A 335 -5.27 10.08 86.90
CA TYR A 335 -4.47 8.86 86.66
C TYR A 335 -4.74 7.50 87.37
N GLY A 336 -4.71 6.43 86.56
CA GLY A 336 -3.90 5.24 86.89
C GLY A 336 -4.55 3.86 86.82
N LEU A 337 -4.64 3.29 85.60
CA LEU A 337 -4.43 1.88 85.21
C LEU A 337 -4.71 0.74 86.23
N THR A 338 -5.73 -0.08 85.97
CA THR A 338 -5.61 -1.50 85.50
C THR A 338 -6.99 -2.19 85.47
N SER A 339 -7.15 -3.13 84.52
CA SER A 339 -8.34 -3.92 84.12
C SER A 339 -9.39 -4.30 85.17
N PRO A 340 -10.67 -4.47 84.76
CA PRO A 340 -11.50 -5.50 85.37
C PRO A 340 -12.45 -6.24 84.39
N SER A 341 -12.67 -7.53 84.67
CA SER A 341 -13.78 -8.31 84.12
C SER A 341 -14.55 -9.00 85.25
N SER A 342 -15.87 -8.77 85.25
CA SER A 342 -16.93 -9.70 85.66
C SER A 342 -17.26 -9.87 87.16
N GLN A 343 -18.39 -9.31 87.62
CA GLN A 343 -19.65 -10.01 87.99
C GLN A 343 -20.55 -9.21 88.98
N ALA A 344 -21.87 -9.50 88.92
CA ALA A 344 -23.03 -9.10 89.76
C ALA A 344 -23.83 -7.85 89.30
N PHE A 345 -25.10 -7.92 88.83
CA PHE A 345 -26.38 -8.31 89.50
C PHE A 345 -26.72 -7.29 90.62
N LEU A 346 -27.68 -6.36 90.53
CA LEU A 346 -29.09 -6.39 90.11
C LEU A 346 -29.61 -5.01 89.64
N THR A 347 -30.51 -5.09 88.65
CA THR A 347 -31.67 -4.24 88.31
C THR A 347 -32.01 -3.01 89.15
N ASP A 348 -32.15 -1.87 88.49
CA ASP A 348 -33.30 -0.98 88.72
C ASP A 348 -33.90 -0.58 87.36
N GLY A 349 -35.21 -0.79 87.25
CA GLY A 349 -35.96 -0.68 86.02
C GLY A 349 -36.51 0.72 85.84
N SER A 350 -36.10 1.37 84.75
CA SER A 350 -36.93 2.40 84.13
C SER A 350 -37.44 1.86 82.79
N ARG A 351 -38.75 1.59 82.78
CA ARG A 351 -39.55 1.23 81.61
C ARG A 351 -39.33 2.25 80.50
N LEU A 352 -38.60 1.87 79.45
CA LEU A 352 -38.71 2.57 78.16
C LEU A 352 -40.05 2.20 77.55
N SER A 353 -40.90 3.21 77.37
CA SER A 353 -42.23 3.13 76.80
C SER A 353 -42.21 2.70 75.33
N ASP A 354 -43.07 1.73 75.00
CA ASP A 354 -43.34 1.07 73.71
C ASP A 354 -43.77 1.97 72.51
N THR A 355 -43.26 3.20 72.38
CA THR A 355 -43.70 4.14 71.33
C THR A 355 -42.59 4.68 70.44
N GLU A 356 -41.49 3.95 70.31
CA GLU A 356 -40.41 4.30 69.39
C GLU A 356 -39.84 3.10 68.61
N ILE A 357 -40.69 2.12 68.26
CA ILE A 357 -40.30 1.04 67.35
C ILE A 357 -40.72 1.41 65.93
N ASP A 358 -39.74 1.74 65.09
CA ASP A 358 -39.93 2.01 63.67
C ASP A 358 -40.58 0.79 62.98
N CYS A 359 -41.44 0.99 61.97
CA CYS A 359 -41.98 -0.14 61.22
C CYS A 359 -40.85 -0.95 60.55
N SER A 360 -39.74 -0.28 60.22
CA SER A 360 -38.51 -0.92 59.75
C SER A 360 -37.87 -1.80 60.82
N ASP A 361 -37.82 -1.37 62.09
CA ASP A 361 -37.25 -2.15 63.19
C ASP A 361 -38.13 -3.36 63.56
N ARG A 362 -39.45 -3.21 63.42
CA ARG A 362 -40.40 -4.33 63.57
C ARG A 362 -40.29 -5.35 62.45
N VAL A 363 -40.13 -4.90 61.20
CA VAL A 363 -39.92 -5.79 60.05
C VAL A 363 -38.53 -6.44 60.10
N SER A 364 -37.49 -5.69 60.47
CA SER A 364 -36.13 -6.22 60.69
C SER A 364 -36.14 -7.27 61.79
N GLY A 365 -36.71 -6.96 62.96
CA GLY A 365 -36.82 -7.92 64.06
C GLY A 365 -37.64 -9.16 63.69
N GLN A 366 -38.67 -9.02 62.86
CA GLN A 366 -39.43 -10.18 62.34
C GLN A 366 -38.63 -11.00 61.33
N ILE A 367 -37.89 -10.36 60.43
CA ILE A 367 -37.02 -11.03 59.46
C ILE A 367 -35.89 -11.75 60.19
N GLU A 368 -35.22 -11.07 61.12
CA GLU A 368 -34.19 -11.63 61.98
C GLU A 368 -34.72 -12.82 62.77
N ALA A 369 -35.85 -12.69 63.47
CA ALA A 369 -36.44 -13.81 64.20
C ALA A 369 -36.86 -14.97 63.29
N ARG A 370 -37.31 -14.70 62.06
CA ARG A 370 -37.67 -15.74 61.07
C ARG A 370 -36.43 -16.44 60.52
N ILE A 371 -35.38 -15.69 60.21
CA ILE A 371 -34.09 -16.20 59.75
C ILE A 371 -33.43 -17.01 60.86
N GLU A 372 -33.44 -16.49 62.09
CA GLU A 372 -32.92 -17.17 63.28
C GLU A 372 -33.70 -18.47 63.53
N ALA A 373 -35.04 -18.44 63.51
CA ALA A 373 -35.85 -19.64 63.64
C ALA A 373 -35.59 -20.66 62.52
N ALA A 374 -35.44 -20.20 61.27
CA ALA A 374 -35.15 -21.06 60.12
C ALA A 374 -33.76 -21.70 60.22
N PHE A 375 -32.71 -20.92 60.49
CA PHE A 375 -31.35 -21.44 60.64
C PHE A 375 -31.18 -22.26 61.92
N THR A 376 -31.90 -21.93 63.00
CA THR A 376 -31.91 -22.74 64.24
C THR A 376 -32.60 -24.07 63.99
N SER A 377 -33.73 -24.09 63.27
CA SER A 377 -34.42 -25.33 62.88
C SER A 377 -33.56 -26.18 61.94
N TRP A 378 -32.95 -25.56 60.93
CA TRP A 378 -32.02 -26.22 60.00
C TRP A 378 -30.77 -26.75 60.72
N GLY A 379 -30.15 -25.92 61.56
CA GLY A 379 -28.98 -26.28 62.35
C GLY A 379 -29.27 -27.40 63.33
N LEU A 380 -30.44 -27.40 63.98
CA LEU A 380 -30.89 -28.48 64.87
C LEU A 380 -31.15 -29.78 64.10
N LEU A 381 -31.67 -29.71 62.88
CA LEU A 381 -31.83 -30.86 61.99
C LEU A 381 -30.45 -31.44 61.59
N VAL A 382 -29.50 -30.59 61.22
CA VAL A 382 -28.12 -30.98 60.91
C VAL A 382 -27.41 -31.57 62.13
N ALA A 383 -27.55 -30.96 63.30
CA ALA A 383 -26.93 -31.39 64.55
C ALA A 383 -27.54 -32.70 65.12
N LYS A 384 -28.83 -32.97 64.84
CA LYS A 384 -29.48 -34.24 65.21
C LYS A 384 -29.03 -35.41 64.32
N HIS A 385 -28.64 -35.15 63.07
CA HIS A 385 -28.24 -36.17 62.10
C HIS A 385 -26.90 -35.85 61.41
N PRO A 386 -25.80 -35.63 62.15
CA PRO A 386 -24.55 -35.10 61.59
C PRO A 386 -23.91 -36.07 60.59
N VAL A 387 -23.92 -37.38 60.88
CA VAL A 387 -23.35 -38.40 60.00
C VAL A 387 -24.10 -38.48 58.66
N LEU A 388 -25.44 -38.42 58.69
CA LEU A 388 -26.27 -38.48 57.48
C LEU A 388 -26.01 -37.27 56.57
N VAL A 389 -25.97 -36.06 57.15
CA VAL A 389 -25.74 -34.82 56.38
C VAL A 389 -24.34 -34.80 55.77
N ILE A 390 -23.31 -35.20 56.53
CA ILE A 390 -21.93 -35.30 56.00
C ILE A 390 -21.88 -36.30 54.85
N MET A 391 -22.46 -37.49 55.01
CA MET A 391 -22.49 -38.51 53.95
C MET A 391 -23.23 -38.03 52.71
N LEU A 392 -24.39 -37.38 52.88
CA LEU A 392 -25.15 -36.82 51.76
C LEU A 392 -24.36 -35.72 51.04
N SER A 393 -23.75 -34.80 51.78
CA SER A 393 -22.92 -33.73 51.20
C SER A 393 -21.71 -34.30 50.45
N PHE A 394 -21.07 -35.33 51.00
CA PHE A 394 -19.94 -36.01 50.36
C PHE A 394 -20.35 -36.71 49.08
N VAL A 395 -21.49 -37.41 49.09
CA VAL A 395 -22.07 -38.05 47.89
C VAL A 395 -22.40 -37.00 46.82
N VAL A 396 -22.99 -35.86 47.20
CA VAL A 396 -23.29 -34.76 46.26
C VAL A 396 -22.01 -34.15 45.70
N CYS A 397 -21.00 -33.89 46.53
CA CYS A 397 -19.70 -33.37 46.10
C CYS A 397 -19.01 -34.33 45.13
N ILE A 398 -18.99 -35.64 45.40
CA ILE A 398 -18.45 -36.64 44.49
C ILE A 398 -19.24 -36.65 43.18
N ALA A 399 -20.57 -36.69 43.25
CA ALA A 399 -21.42 -36.72 42.06
C ALA A 399 -21.20 -35.51 41.14
N LEU A 400 -21.08 -34.30 41.72
CA LEU A 400 -20.77 -33.08 40.97
C LEU A 400 -19.32 -33.07 40.46
N SER A 401 -18.37 -33.58 41.25
CA SER A 401 -16.96 -33.65 40.87
C SER A 401 -16.70 -34.65 39.73
N CYS A 402 -17.53 -35.70 39.58
CA CYS A 402 -17.46 -36.62 38.44
C CYS A 402 -17.60 -35.90 37.09
N GLY A 403 -18.26 -34.72 37.05
CA GLY A 403 -18.39 -33.91 35.83
C GLY A 403 -17.04 -33.42 35.26
N VAL A 404 -16.00 -33.31 36.09
CA VAL A 404 -14.65 -32.91 35.64
C VAL A 404 -14.05 -33.92 34.67
N LEU A 405 -14.44 -35.20 34.74
CA LEU A 405 -13.97 -36.22 33.80
C LEU A 405 -14.45 -35.99 32.36
N PHE A 406 -15.52 -35.19 32.17
CA PHE A 406 -16.06 -34.82 30.86
C PHE A 406 -15.62 -33.43 30.41
N PHE A 407 -14.83 -32.71 31.21
CA PHE A 407 -14.38 -31.36 30.88
C PHE A 407 -13.35 -31.40 29.75
N GLN A 408 -13.65 -30.69 28.65
CA GLN A 408 -12.75 -30.52 27.52
C GLN A 408 -12.21 -29.09 27.51
N VAL A 409 -10.88 -28.95 27.46
CA VAL A 409 -10.20 -27.65 27.41
C VAL A 409 -9.98 -27.27 25.95
N THR A 410 -10.56 -26.14 25.53
CA THR A 410 -10.20 -25.52 24.26
C THR A 410 -8.92 -24.71 24.44
N THR A 411 -7.83 -25.13 23.80
CA THR A 411 -6.52 -24.44 23.86
C THR A 411 -6.19 -23.64 22.61
N ASP A 412 -6.98 -23.78 21.52
CA ASP A 412 -6.78 -23.00 20.30
C ASP A 412 -7.13 -21.52 20.58
N PRO A 413 -6.14 -20.60 20.53
CA PRO A 413 -6.40 -19.18 20.75
C PRO A 413 -7.42 -18.63 19.74
N VAL A 414 -7.49 -19.17 18.53
CA VAL A 414 -8.42 -18.64 17.53
C VAL A 414 -9.86 -19.02 17.86
N GLU A 415 -10.11 -20.19 18.44
CA GLU A 415 -11.44 -20.55 18.96
C GLU A 415 -11.81 -19.72 20.20
N LEU A 416 -10.82 -19.36 21.02
CA LEU A 416 -11.03 -18.57 22.22
C LEU A 416 -11.36 -17.10 21.90
N TRP A 417 -10.68 -16.52 20.91
CA TRP A 417 -10.73 -15.10 20.59
C TRP A 417 -11.59 -14.75 19.38
N SER A 418 -12.12 -15.74 18.66
CA SER A 418 -12.99 -15.48 17.51
C SER A 418 -14.25 -16.33 17.54
N SER A 419 -15.40 -15.68 17.38
CA SER A 419 -16.67 -16.39 17.27
C SER A 419 -16.67 -17.27 16.00
N PRO A 420 -17.17 -18.52 16.08
CA PRO A 420 -17.24 -19.42 14.93
C PRO A 420 -18.12 -18.87 13.79
N GLN A 421 -19.09 -18.02 14.11
CA GLN A 421 -19.97 -17.39 13.12
C GLN A 421 -19.45 -16.04 12.61
N SER A 422 -18.29 -15.56 13.08
CA SER A 422 -17.70 -14.31 12.61
C SER A 422 -17.31 -14.39 11.13
N THR A 423 -17.42 -13.26 10.42
CA THR A 423 -17.01 -13.14 9.01
C THR A 423 -15.55 -13.52 8.82
N ALA A 424 -14.67 -13.08 9.74
CA ALA A 424 -13.26 -13.41 9.73
C ALA A 424 -13.02 -14.93 9.82
N ARG A 425 -13.75 -15.67 10.68
CA ARG A 425 -13.61 -17.12 10.80
C ARG A 425 -14.12 -17.86 9.55
N GLN A 426 -15.20 -17.39 8.94
CA GLN A 426 -15.71 -17.95 7.68
C GLN A 426 -14.74 -17.73 6.52
N GLN A 427 -14.17 -16.53 6.40
CA GLN A 427 -13.16 -16.21 5.39
C GLN A 427 -11.88 -17.02 5.59
N LYS A 428 -11.43 -17.19 6.84
CA LYS A 428 -10.29 -18.05 7.16
C LYS A 428 -10.58 -19.51 6.80
N ALA A 429 -11.72 -20.05 7.21
CA ALA A 429 -12.08 -21.44 6.90
C ALA A 429 -12.18 -21.67 5.39
N PHE A 430 -12.69 -20.68 4.63
CA PHE A 430 -12.66 -20.72 3.18
C PHE A 430 -11.22 -20.68 2.64
N PHE A 431 -10.37 -19.79 3.14
CA PHE A 431 -8.98 -19.70 2.71
C PHE A 431 -8.23 -21.02 2.97
N ASP A 432 -8.27 -21.51 4.22
CA ASP A 432 -7.58 -22.73 4.63
C ASP A 432 -8.05 -23.94 3.81
N LYS A 433 -9.35 -24.01 3.46
CA LYS A 433 -9.91 -25.08 2.61
C LYS A 433 -9.38 -25.05 1.17
N ASN A 434 -9.15 -23.87 0.61
CA ASN A 434 -8.80 -23.72 -0.81
C ASN A 434 -7.29 -23.59 -1.05
N PHE A 435 -6.54 -23.06 -0.08
CA PHE A 435 -5.13 -22.71 -0.26
C PHE A 435 -4.18 -23.45 0.70
N GLY A 436 -4.71 -24.18 1.69
CA GLY A 436 -3.93 -24.86 2.75
C GLY A 436 -3.52 -23.91 3.86
#